data_AF-A0A090BE25-F1
#
_entry.id   AF-A0A090BE25-F1
#
_cell.length_a   1.000
_cell.length_b   1.000
_cell.length_c   1.000
_cell.angle_alpha   90.00
_cell.angle_beta   90.00
_cell.angle_gamma   90.00
#
_symmetry.space_group_name_H-M   'P 1'
#
loop_
_entity.id
_entity.type
_entity.pdbx_description
1 polymer ?
#
loop_
_entity_poly.entity_id
_entity_poly.type
_entity_poly.pdbx_seq_one_letter_code
_entity_poly.pdbx_strand_id
1 'polypeptide(L)'
;MHIYFEVDFQEQAQHYQAVLHSRGVTVDLQPIEKLNARFLRLNPDLALCVDQNGLWLSANGMKMQPDWKAEIPRLKRASLKSEMIARACQLGEKPVLVDATAGLGHDSLLMAYLGAQIQLVERHPILFTLLEDSKAQAQHDPFLSQFMDRIQLIFADSASYLQQLDQEEKTVDVVYLDPMFPQRDQNQQAIKKQAQVKKQMQLLHLLLPEDGEMDLGDHLLELAKKVAKRVIVKRPRHAVFLANQEPAHQWQGDACRFDAYFQ
;
A
#
# COMPACT_ATOMS: atom_id res chain seq x y z
N MET A 1 13.57 -14.84 -9.63
CA MET A 1 12.98 -13.61 -10.22
C MET A 1 14.12 -12.79 -10.83
N HIS A 2 13.90 -12.06 -11.91
CA HIS A 2 14.93 -11.22 -12.54
C HIS A 2 14.71 -9.73 -12.24
N ILE A 3 15.79 -8.95 -12.25
CA ILE A 3 15.75 -7.49 -12.46
C ILE A 3 16.23 -7.21 -13.88
N TYR A 4 15.33 -6.76 -14.75
CA TYR A 4 15.67 -6.29 -16.08
C TYR A 4 16.06 -4.81 -16.07
N PHE A 5 17.14 -4.42 -16.73
CA PHE A 5 17.60 -3.03 -16.76
C PHE A 5 18.33 -2.71 -18.07
N GLU A 6 18.19 -1.48 -18.56
CA GLU A 6 19.07 -0.96 -19.62
C GLU A 6 20.44 -0.64 -19.02
N VAL A 7 21.52 -0.76 -19.80
CA VAL A 7 22.91 -0.67 -19.31
C VAL A 7 23.19 0.61 -18.52
N ASP A 8 22.55 1.72 -18.90
CA ASP A 8 22.66 3.02 -18.21
C ASP A 8 22.15 2.98 -16.75
N PHE A 9 21.37 1.96 -16.37
CA PHE A 9 20.80 1.78 -15.04
C PHE A 9 21.44 0.64 -14.23
N GLN A 10 22.63 0.19 -14.61
CA GLN A 10 23.31 -0.94 -13.96
C GLN A 10 23.56 -0.70 -12.47
N GLU A 11 24.02 0.50 -12.08
CA GLU A 11 24.30 0.83 -10.68
C GLU A 11 23.01 0.80 -9.83
N GLN A 12 21.91 1.36 -10.35
CA GLN A 12 20.61 1.31 -9.69
C GLN A 12 20.11 -0.13 -9.56
N ALA A 13 20.27 -0.95 -10.59
CA ALA A 13 19.88 -2.36 -10.55
C ALA A 13 20.67 -3.14 -9.49
N GLN A 14 21.99 -2.92 -9.40
CA GLN A 14 22.84 -3.51 -8.35
C GLN A 14 22.42 -3.06 -6.95
N HIS A 15 22.08 -1.77 -6.79
CA HIS A 15 21.56 -1.26 -5.52
C HIS A 15 20.27 -1.97 -5.10
N TYR A 16 19.27 -2.06 -5.98
CA TYR A 16 18.02 -2.77 -5.66
C TYR A 16 18.24 -4.27 -5.41
N GLN A 17 19.14 -4.92 -6.14
CA GLN A 17 19.51 -6.32 -5.87
C GLN A 17 20.05 -6.49 -4.45
N ALA A 18 20.98 -5.64 -4.02
CA ALA A 18 21.56 -5.70 -2.68
C ALA A 18 20.50 -5.47 -1.59
N VAL A 19 19.63 -4.47 -1.79
CA VAL A 19 18.52 -4.16 -0.89
C VAL A 19 17.55 -5.34 -0.78
N LEU A 20 17.12 -5.91 -1.90
CA LEU A 20 16.21 -7.07 -1.93
C LEU A 20 16.85 -8.31 -1.30
N HIS A 21 18.15 -8.53 -1.55
CA HIS A 21 18.89 -9.63 -0.95
C HIS A 21 18.94 -9.51 0.59
N SER A 22 19.16 -8.30 1.12
CA SER A 22 19.11 -8.04 2.56
C SER A 22 17.75 -8.35 3.20
N ARG A 23 16.69 -8.44 2.38
CA ARG A 23 15.31 -8.78 2.79
C ARG A 23 14.92 -10.22 2.43
N GLY A 24 15.90 -11.06 2.07
CA GLY A 24 15.69 -12.47 1.74
C GLY A 24 15.13 -12.73 0.34
N VAL A 25 15.08 -11.73 -0.55
CA VAL A 25 14.62 -11.91 -1.93
C VAL A 25 15.82 -12.09 -2.85
N THR A 26 15.92 -13.27 -3.46
CA THR A 26 16.97 -13.55 -4.44
C THR A 26 16.51 -13.14 -5.83
N VAL A 27 17.31 -12.28 -6.48
CA VAL A 27 17.05 -11.77 -7.82
C VAL A 27 18.32 -11.76 -8.65
N ASP A 28 18.21 -12.12 -9.92
CA ASP A 28 19.33 -12.08 -10.87
C ASP A 28 19.22 -10.85 -11.77
N LEU A 29 20.34 -10.16 -11.95
CA LEU A 29 20.46 -9.03 -12.85
C LEU A 29 20.49 -9.51 -14.30
N GLN A 30 19.62 -8.95 -15.15
CA GLN A 30 19.53 -9.25 -16.58
C GLN A 30 19.58 -7.95 -17.39
N PRO A 31 20.73 -7.58 -17.97
CA PRO A 31 20.82 -6.41 -18.83
C PRO A 31 20.00 -6.62 -20.11
N ILE A 32 19.31 -5.58 -20.57
CA ILE A 32 18.47 -5.60 -21.77
C ILE A 32 18.79 -4.40 -22.66
N GLU A 33 18.49 -4.51 -23.96
CA GLU A 33 18.70 -3.41 -24.89
C GLU A 33 17.73 -2.25 -24.65
N LYS A 34 16.45 -2.56 -24.37
CA LYS A 34 15.41 -1.55 -24.20
C LYS A 34 14.20 -2.07 -23.44
N LEU A 35 13.78 -1.35 -22.41
CA LEU A 35 12.55 -1.62 -21.68
C LEU A 35 11.37 -0.97 -22.39
N ASN A 36 10.54 -1.77 -23.07
CA ASN A 36 9.36 -1.28 -23.79
C ASN A 36 8.19 -2.27 -23.76
N ALA A 37 7.04 -1.87 -24.31
CA ALA A 37 5.84 -2.69 -24.32
C ALA A 37 6.01 -4.05 -25.05
N ARG A 38 6.90 -4.13 -26.06
CA ARG A 38 7.22 -5.39 -26.72
C ARG A 38 8.02 -6.30 -25.79
N PHE A 39 9.03 -5.75 -25.11
CA PHE A 39 9.81 -6.50 -24.11
C PHE A 39 8.92 -7.08 -23.01
N LEU A 40 8.06 -6.26 -22.40
CA LEU A 40 7.15 -6.71 -21.33
C LEU A 40 6.19 -7.83 -21.79
N ARG A 41 5.77 -7.83 -23.06
CA ARG A 41 4.89 -8.89 -23.59
C ARG A 41 5.64 -10.20 -23.86
N LEU A 42 6.93 -10.12 -24.19
CA LEU A 42 7.79 -11.28 -24.44
C LEU A 42 8.34 -11.89 -23.14
N ASN A 43 8.27 -11.16 -22.02
CA ASN A 43 8.67 -11.61 -20.69
C ASN A 43 7.47 -11.51 -19.75
N PRO A 44 6.53 -12.48 -19.81
CA PRO A 44 5.28 -12.42 -19.06
C PRO A 44 5.44 -12.80 -17.58
N ASP A 45 6.54 -13.44 -17.22
CA ASP A 45 6.79 -13.89 -15.85
C ASP A 45 6.95 -12.70 -14.89
N LEU A 46 6.68 -12.96 -13.61
CA LEU A 46 6.88 -11.96 -12.56
C LEU A 46 8.35 -11.58 -12.47
N ALA A 47 8.63 -10.30 -12.68
CA ALA A 47 9.97 -9.75 -12.69
C ALA A 47 9.98 -8.29 -12.19
N LEU A 48 11.17 -7.80 -11.85
CA LEU A 48 11.41 -6.39 -11.61
C LEU A 48 12.04 -5.76 -12.84
N CYS A 49 11.83 -4.46 -13.01
CA CYS A 49 12.52 -3.67 -14.03
C CYS A 49 13.05 -2.36 -13.43
N VAL A 50 14.15 -1.86 -13.98
CA VAL A 50 14.71 -0.56 -13.61
C VAL A 50 14.78 0.33 -14.85
N ASP A 51 14.30 1.55 -14.72
CA ASP A 51 14.45 2.61 -15.71
C ASP A 51 14.74 3.97 -15.03
N GLN A 52 14.72 5.07 -15.79
CA GLN A 52 15.00 6.40 -15.25
C GLN A 52 14.04 6.86 -14.15
N ASN A 53 12.88 6.21 -14.01
CA ASN A 53 11.88 6.50 -12.98
C ASN A 53 11.94 5.51 -11.82
N GLY A 54 13.00 4.70 -11.70
CA GLY A 54 13.24 3.83 -10.56
C GLY A 54 12.80 2.38 -10.77
N LEU A 55 12.32 1.76 -9.70
CA LEU A 55 12.01 0.33 -9.64
C LEU A 55 10.55 0.04 -9.98
N TRP A 56 10.34 -0.96 -10.83
CA TRP A 56 9.03 -1.40 -11.28
C TRP A 56 8.83 -2.89 -10.99
N LEU A 57 7.60 -3.28 -10.64
CA LEU A 57 7.13 -4.67 -10.76
C LEU A 57 6.52 -4.88 -12.14
N SER A 58 6.79 -6.01 -12.76
CA SER A 58 6.28 -6.36 -14.09
C SER A 58 5.85 -7.82 -14.18
N ALA A 59 4.82 -8.06 -15.00
CA ALA A 59 4.37 -9.37 -15.45
C ALA A 59 3.32 -9.18 -16.56
N ASN A 60 3.09 -10.18 -17.39
CA ASN A 60 1.98 -10.24 -18.35
C ASN A 60 1.85 -8.98 -19.24
N GLY A 61 2.96 -8.41 -19.71
CA GLY A 61 2.93 -7.18 -20.53
C GLY A 61 2.60 -5.90 -19.76
N MET A 62 2.55 -5.95 -18.44
CA MET A 62 2.25 -4.84 -17.54
C MET A 62 3.46 -4.51 -16.67
N LYS A 63 3.53 -3.26 -16.22
CA LYS A 63 4.41 -2.85 -15.14
C LYS A 63 3.70 -1.87 -14.20
N MET A 64 4.10 -1.84 -12.94
CA MET A 64 3.58 -0.92 -11.93
C MET A 64 4.62 -0.55 -10.88
N GLN A 65 4.42 0.61 -10.29
CA GLN A 65 5.07 1.11 -9.09
C GLN A 65 4.04 1.96 -8.33
N PRO A 66 4.28 2.32 -7.05
CA PRO A 66 3.40 3.23 -6.32
C PRO A 66 3.19 4.59 -6.97
N ASP A 67 4.15 5.10 -7.76
CA ASP A 67 4.03 6.32 -8.58
C ASP A 67 3.36 7.53 -7.88
N TRP A 68 3.87 7.91 -6.71
CA TRP A 68 3.30 9.00 -5.90
C TRP A 68 3.30 10.37 -6.61
N LYS A 69 4.17 10.57 -7.60
CA LYS A 69 4.16 11.78 -8.45
C LYS A 69 2.90 11.87 -9.29
N ALA A 70 2.36 10.75 -9.77
CA ALA A 70 1.10 10.72 -10.51
C ALA A 70 -0.11 11.13 -9.65
N GLU A 71 -0.02 11.06 -8.32
CA GLU A 71 -1.10 11.46 -7.40
C GLU A 71 -1.18 12.99 -7.17
N ILE A 72 -0.17 13.78 -7.57
CA ILE A 72 -0.13 15.24 -7.33
C ILE A 72 -1.42 15.97 -7.76
N PRO A 73 -2.02 15.71 -8.95
CA PRO A 73 -3.27 16.35 -9.34
C PRO A 73 -4.47 16.00 -8.46
N ARG A 74 -4.49 14.80 -7.85
CA ARG A 74 -5.50 14.43 -6.84
C ARG A 74 -5.23 15.17 -5.55
N LEU A 75 -3.99 15.15 -5.06
CA LEU A 75 -3.60 15.83 -3.82
C LEU A 75 -3.97 17.32 -3.84
N LYS A 76 -3.64 18.04 -4.92
CA LYS A 76 -3.98 19.48 -5.05
C LYS A 76 -5.48 19.81 -4.99
N ARG A 77 -6.35 18.84 -5.28
CA ARG A 77 -7.81 18.98 -5.20
C ARG A 77 -8.40 18.44 -3.90
N ALA A 78 -7.61 17.69 -3.14
CA ALA A 78 -8.03 17.09 -1.89
C ALA A 78 -8.15 18.14 -0.78
N SER A 79 -9.12 17.92 0.11
CA SER A 79 -9.33 18.72 1.31
C SER A 79 -9.93 17.86 2.40
N LEU A 80 -9.84 18.31 3.64
CA LEU A 80 -10.45 17.66 4.79
C LEU A 80 -11.97 17.41 4.62
N LYS A 81 -12.65 18.25 3.83
CA LYS A 81 -14.09 18.15 3.58
C LYS A 81 -14.43 17.23 2.40
N SER A 82 -13.63 17.28 1.34
CA SER A 82 -13.90 16.51 0.11
C SER A 82 -13.53 15.05 0.23
N GLU A 83 -12.51 14.72 1.02
CA GLU A 83 -12.04 13.36 1.19
C GLU A 83 -12.78 12.64 2.32
N MET A 84 -13.39 11.50 2.00
CA MET A 84 -14.12 10.70 2.99
C MET A 84 -13.17 10.07 4.02
N ILE A 85 -12.02 9.56 3.56
CA ILE A 85 -10.96 9.04 4.43
C ILE A 85 -10.47 10.13 5.40
N ALA A 86 -10.45 11.38 4.97
CA ALA A 86 -10.03 12.49 5.82
C ALA A 86 -10.99 12.74 6.98
N ARG A 87 -12.29 12.62 6.72
CA ARG A 87 -13.34 12.72 7.74
C ARG A 87 -13.34 11.50 8.67
N ALA A 88 -13.21 10.29 8.11
CA ALA A 88 -13.19 9.06 8.88
C ALA A 88 -12.00 9.00 9.86
N CYS A 89 -10.81 9.39 9.41
CA CYS A 89 -9.61 9.43 10.23
C CYS A 89 -9.46 10.72 11.06
N GLN A 90 -10.39 11.68 10.95
CA GLN A 90 -10.32 13.04 11.54
C GLN A 90 -8.96 13.74 11.32
N LEU A 91 -8.51 13.81 10.08
CA LEU A 91 -7.19 14.38 9.75
C LEU A 91 -7.05 15.87 10.11
N GLY A 92 -8.15 16.58 10.37
CA GLY A 92 -8.11 17.97 10.87
C GLY A 92 -7.42 18.11 12.23
N GLU A 93 -7.35 17.02 13.01
CA GLU A 93 -6.65 16.97 14.30
C GLU A 93 -5.16 16.61 14.14
N LYS A 94 -4.70 16.35 12.90
CA LYS A 94 -3.33 15.91 12.57
C LYS A 94 -2.90 14.66 13.38
N PRO A 95 -3.67 13.56 13.30
CA PRO A 95 -3.45 12.37 14.11
C PRO A 95 -2.12 11.69 13.82
N VAL A 96 -1.63 10.93 14.81
CA VAL A 96 -0.67 9.84 14.59
C VAL A 96 -1.44 8.60 14.16
N LEU A 97 -1.13 8.10 12.97
CA LEU A 97 -1.86 7.02 12.29
C LEU A 97 -0.92 5.88 11.93
N VAL A 98 -1.39 4.64 12.12
CA VAL A 98 -0.76 3.44 11.58
C VAL A 98 -1.60 2.95 10.41
N ASP A 99 -1.04 2.93 9.21
CA ASP A 99 -1.62 2.20 8.08
C ASP A 99 -1.03 0.80 8.09
N ALA A 100 -1.84 -0.16 8.56
CA ALA A 100 -1.39 -1.53 8.77
C ALA A 100 -1.56 -2.40 7.49
N THR A 101 -1.87 -1.78 6.36
CA THR A 101 -2.11 -2.46 5.07
C THR A 101 -1.61 -1.57 3.93
N ALA A 102 -0.35 -1.13 4.03
CA ALA A 102 0.21 -0.08 3.20
C ALA A 102 -0.09 -0.22 1.70
N GLY A 103 0.08 -1.43 1.14
CA GLY A 103 -0.08 -1.67 -0.29
C GLY A 103 0.82 -0.75 -1.11
N LEU A 104 0.23 0.09 -1.96
CA LEU A 104 0.95 1.11 -2.74
C LEU A 104 1.06 2.46 -2.03
N GLY A 105 0.51 2.60 -0.82
CA GLY A 105 0.65 3.80 0.00
C GLY A 105 -0.10 5.04 -0.51
N HIS A 106 -1.00 4.90 -1.50
CA HIS A 106 -1.74 6.04 -2.07
C HIS A 106 -2.66 6.74 -1.06
N ASP A 107 -3.40 5.97 -0.26
CA ASP A 107 -4.27 6.54 0.78
C ASP A 107 -3.42 7.17 1.89
N SER A 108 -2.31 6.54 2.26
CA SER A 108 -1.35 7.10 3.21
C SER A 108 -0.67 8.39 2.73
N LEU A 109 -0.31 8.48 1.45
CA LEU A 109 0.19 9.71 0.83
C LEU A 109 -0.83 10.83 0.95
N LEU A 110 -2.10 10.55 0.65
CA LEU A 110 -3.19 11.51 0.79
C LEU A 110 -3.39 11.95 2.25
N MET A 111 -3.35 11.00 3.20
CA MET A 111 -3.52 11.32 4.63
C MET A 111 -2.36 12.17 5.16
N ALA A 112 -1.13 11.87 4.75
CA ALA A 112 0.05 12.66 5.08
C ALA A 112 -0.01 14.08 4.50
N TYR A 113 -0.44 14.21 3.24
CA TYR A 113 -0.68 15.51 2.59
C TYR A 113 -1.68 16.35 3.39
N LEU A 114 -2.77 15.72 3.86
CA LEU A 114 -3.82 16.37 4.65
C LEU A 114 -3.45 16.61 6.12
N GLY A 115 -2.27 16.19 6.58
CA GLY A 115 -1.69 16.63 7.85
C GLY A 115 -1.35 15.56 8.88
N ALA A 116 -1.69 14.29 8.63
CA ALA A 116 -1.39 13.21 9.58
C ALA A 116 0.08 12.79 9.58
N GLN A 117 0.54 12.26 10.72
CA GLN A 117 1.80 11.55 10.86
C GLN A 117 1.51 10.05 10.66
N ILE A 118 2.10 9.44 9.65
CA ILE A 118 1.78 8.10 9.19
C ILE A 118 2.94 7.14 9.44
N GLN A 119 2.65 6.05 10.13
CA GLN A 119 3.47 4.84 10.16
C GLN A 119 2.88 3.85 9.15
N LEU A 120 3.56 3.67 8.03
CA LEU A 120 3.12 2.87 6.90
C LEU A 120 3.78 1.48 6.95
N VAL A 121 3.01 0.45 7.29
CA VAL A 121 3.51 -0.90 7.55
C VAL A 121 3.30 -1.81 6.34
N GLU A 122 4.38 -2.39 5.82
CA GLU A 122 4.34 -3.37 4.73
C GLU A 122 5.30 -4.52 5.03
N ARG A 123 4.81 -5.74 4.82
CA ARG A 123 5.54 -6.98 5.12
C ARG A 123 6.23 -7.58 3.91
N HIS A 124 5.70 -7.31 2.72
CA HIS A 124 6.20 -7.93 1.50
C HIS A 124 7.48 -7.22 1.07
N PRO A 125 8.63 -7.91 0.98
CA PRO A 125 9.93 -7.28 0.75
C PRO A 125 10.01 -6.51 -0.58
N ILE A 126 9.41 -7.05 -1.64
CA ILE A 126 9.33 -6.36 -2.94
C ILE A 126 8.49 -5.07 -2.85
N LEU A 127 7.28 -5.13 -2.27
CA LEU A 127 6.41 -3.95 -2.13
C LEU A 127 7.04 -2.88 -1.24
N PHE A 128 7.65 -3.29 -0.13
CA PHE A 128 8.37 -2.38 0.73
C PHE A 128 9.51 -1.66 -0.01
N THR A 129 10.26 -2.39 -0.84
CA THR A 129 11.34 -1.80 -1.67
C THR A 129 10.78 -0.80 -2.70
N LEU A 130 9.64 -1.10 -3.32
CA LEU A 130 8.95 -0.16 -4.24
C LEU A 130 8.46 1.10 -3.53
N LEU A 131 7.95 0.96 -2.29
CA LEU A 131 7.52 2.09 -1.45
C LEU A 131 8.71 2.97 -1.03
N GLU A 132 9.83 2.36 -0.62
CA GLU A 132 11.06 3.09 -0.31
C GLU A 132 11.57 3.89 -1.50
N ASP A 133 11.61 3.26 -2.68
CA ASP A 133 12.02 3.94 -3.90
C ASP A 133 11.09 5.12 -4.22
N SER A 134 9.78 4.91 -4.14
CA SER A 134 8.78 5.96 -4.38
C SER A 134 8.90 7.11 -3.37
N LYS A 135 9.15 6.80 -2.09
CA LYS A 135 9.39 7.82 -1.06
C LYS A 135 10.69 8.59 -1.32
N ALA A 136 11.77 7.91 -1.67
CA ALA A 136 13.06 8.54 -1.99
C ALA A 136 12.92 9.50 -3.19
N GLN A 137 12.18 9.10 -4.22
CA GLN A 137 11.88 9.98 -5.35
C GLN A 137 10.98 11.17 -4.96
N ALA A 138 10.00 10.95 -4.09
CA ALA A 138 9.10 12.00 -3.61
C ALA A 138 9.81 13.02 -2.71
N GLN A 139 10.85 12.63 -1.97
CA GLN A 139 11.69 13.54 -1.19
C GLN A 139 12.46 14.55 -2.05
N HIS A 140 12.69 14.24 -3.33
CA HIS A 140 13.34 15.14 -4.29
C HIS A 140 12.34 15.95 -5.13
N ASP A 141 11.04 15.70 -4.99
CA ASP A 141 10.01 16.45 -5.71
C ASP A 141 9.59 17.73 -4.94
N PRO A 142 9.56 18.92 -5.57
CA PRO A 142 9.27 20.18 -4.88
C PRO A 142 7.89 20.27 -4.21
N PHE A 143 6.91 19.50 -4.68
CA PHE A 143 5.57 19.48 -4.10
C PHE A 143 5.46 18.41 -3.01
N LEU A 144 5.91 17.17 -3.29
CA LEU A 144 5.77 16.06 -2.36
C LEU A 144 6.71 16.17 -1.14
N SER A 145 7.94 16.66 -1.33
CA SER A 145 8.94 16.79 -0.27
C SER A 145 8.44 17.55 0.96
N GLN A 146 7.48 18.47 0.79
CA GLN A 146 6.87 19.28 1.85
C GLN A 146 6.20 18.48 2.97
N PHE A 147 5.90 17.19 2.73
CA PHE A 147 5.22 16.34 3.72
C PHE A 147 5.76 14.91 3.79
N MET A 148 6.90 14.59 3.13
CA MET A 148 7.47 13.24 3.16
C MET A 148 7.99 12.82 4.54
N ASP A 149 8.40 13.80 5.36
CA ASP A 149 8.84 13.54 6.74
C ASP A 149 7.69 13.04 7.64
N ARG A 150 6.44 13.21 7.20
CA ARG A 150 5.27 12.67 7.90
C ARG A 150 5.02 11.19 7.62
N ILE A 151 5.72 10.58 6.66
CA ILE A 151 5.52 9.17 6.31
C ILE A 151 6.75 8.38 6.77
N GLN A 152 6.58 7.54 7.78
CA GLN A 152 7.57 6.56 8.20
C GLN A 152 7.23 5.21 7.56
N LEU A 153 8.17 4.62 6.81
CA LEU A 153 8.01 3.27 6.29
C LEU A 153 8.51 2.26 7.33
N ILE A 154 7.73 1.23 7.60
CA ILE A 154 8.04 0.17 8.57
C ILE A 154 7.97 -1.18 7.87
N PHE A 155 9.11 -1.85 7.77
CA PHE A 155 9.20 -3.20 7.20
C PHE A 155 8.90 -4.22 8.29
N ALA A 156 7.64 -4.62 8.40
CA ALA A 156 7.18 -5.55 9.42
C ALA A 156 5.88 -6.22 8.99
N ASP A 157 5.58 -7.37 9.59
CA ASP A 157 4.22 -7.89 9.58
C ASP A 157 3.32 -7.03 10.48
N SER A 158 2.16 -6.64 9.96
CA SER A 158 1.24 -5.73 10.64
C SER A 158 0.72 -6.27 11.96
N ALA A 159 0.47 -7.58 12.07
CA ALA A 159 0.03 -8.18 13.33
C ALA A 159 1.15 -8.10 14.37
N SER A 160 2.38 -8.44 13.96
CA SER A 160 3.57 -8.34 14.81
C SER A 160 3.81 -6.90 15.28
N TYR A 161 3.68 -5.92 14.39
CA TYR A 161 3.87 -4.51 14.72
C TYR A 161 2.81 -3.99 15.69
N LEU A 162 1.53 -4.31 15.46
CA LEU A 162 0.45 -3.91 16.37
C LEU A 162 0.60 -4.57 17.76
N GLN A 163 1.02 -5.85 17.81
CA GLN A 163 1.33 -6.53 19.07
C GLN A 163 2.51 -5.90 19.81
N GLN A 164 3.53 -5.46 19.09
CA GLN A 164 4.65 -4.72 19.68
C GLN A 164 4.17 -3.41 20.30
N LEU A 165 3.32 -2.64 19.61
CA LEU A 165 2.75 -1.41 20.17
C LEU A 165 1.93 -1.67 21.44
N ASP A 166 1.14 -2.75 21.46
CA ASP A 166 0.36 -3.20 22.63
C ASP A 166 1.28 -3.52 23.82
N GLN A 167 2.35 -4.28 23.58
CA GLN A 167 3.35 -4.64 24.60
C GLN A 167 4.13 -3.44 25.13
N GLU A 168 4.37 -2.43 24.29
CA GLU A 168 5.04 -1.19 24.67
C GLU A 168 4.08 -0.16 25.31
N GLU A 169 2.81 -0.52 25.51
CA GLU A 169 1.74 0.37 26.00
C GLU A 169 1.61 1.66 25.17
N LYS A 170 1.90 1.58 23.86
CA LYS A 170 1.82 2.70 22.93
C LYS A 170 0.45 2.75 22.28
N THR A 171 -0.23 3.88 22.47
CA THR A 171 -1.50 4.18 21.80
C THR A 171 -1.30 5.16 20.65
N VAL A 172 -1.93 4.89 19.51
CA VAL A 172 -2.03 5.80 18.36
C VAL A 172 -3.44 6.36 18.23
N ASP A 173 -3.60 7.47 17.51
CA ASP A 173 -4.92 8.08 17.35
C ASP A 173 -5.79 7.25 16.41
N VAL A 174 -5.21 6.71 15.33
CA VAL A 174 -5.91 5.96 14.29
C VAL A 174 -5.11 4.75 13.85
N VAL A 175 -5.75 3.59 13.72
CA VAL A 175 -5.26 2.50 12.86
C VAL A 175 -6.15 2.43 11.63
N TYR A 176 -5.55 2.46 10.45
CA TYR A 176 -6.21 2.32 9.17
C TYR A 176 -5.96 0.93 8.57
N LEU A 177 -7.03 0.29 8.10
CA LEU A 177 -7.02 -1.03 7.47
C LEU A 177 -7.76 -0.99 6.12
N ASP A 178 -7.10 -1.43 5.06
CA ASP A 178 -7.64 -1.66 3.71
C ASP A 178 -7.15 -3.03 3.20
N PRO A 179 -7.62 -4.15 3.78
CA PRO A 179 -7.18 -5.47 3.36
C PRO A 179 -7.57 -5.70 1.89
N MET A 180 -6.55 -5.87 1.04
CA MET A 180 -6.64 -5.93 -0.43
C MET A 180 -7.35 -7.18 -1.02
N PHE A 181 -7.95 -8.03 -0.20
CA PHE A 181 -8.34 -9.41 -0.59
C PHE A 181 -9.82 -9.58 -0.94
N PRO A 182 -10.14 -10.57 -1.80
CA PRO A 182 -11.42 -10.64 -2.51
C PRO A 182 -12.58 -10.60 -1.53
N GLN A 183 -13.25 -9.44 -1.53
CA GLN A 183 -14.37 -9.21 -0.68
C GLN A 183 -15.55 -10.04 -1.16
N ARG A 184 -16.21 -10.67 -0.20
CA ARG A 184 -17.51 -11.28 -0.41
C ARG A 184 -18.58 -10.20 -0.25
N ASP A 185 -19.54 -10.18 -1.17
CA ASP A 185 -20.75 -9.39 -0.98
C ASP A 185 -21.59 -9.97 0.16
N GLN A 186 -22.71 -9.30 0.48
CA GLN A 186 -23.64 -9.76 1.51
C GLN A 186 -24.22 -11.17 1.23
N ASN A 187 -24.17 -11.64 -0.03
CA ASN A 187 -24.61 -12.96 -0.44
C ASN A 187 -23.45 -13.98 -0.51
N GLN A 188 -22.31 -13.65 0.10
CA GLN A 188 -21.08 -14.45 0.11
C GLN A 188 -20.43 -14.67 -1.28
N GLN A 189 -20.80 -13.89 -2.29
CA GLN A 189 -20.26 -13.99 -3.64
C GLN A 189 -19.04 -13.09 -3.81
N ALA A 190 -18.04 -13.53 -4.59
CA ALA A 190 -16.87 -12.72 -4.90
C ALA A 190 -17.27 -11.43 -5.64
N ILE A 191 -16.92 -10.27 -5.07
CA ILE A 191 -17.20 -8.97 -5.69
C ILE A 191 -16.34 -8.81 -6.95
N LYS A 192 -16.99 -8.75 -8.12
CA LYS A 192 -16.33 -8.46 -9.40
C LYS A 192 -16.43 -6.96 -9.72
N LYS A 193 -15.32 -6.19 -9.61
CA LYS A 193 -14.86 -5.11 -10.55
C LYS A 193 -14.01 -4.01 -9.87
N GLN A 194 -12.91 -3.59 -10.53
CA GLN A 194 -12.52 -2.19 -10.85
C GLN A 194 -11.56 -2.17 -12.06
N ALA A 195 -11.87 -1.41 -13.13
CA ALA A 195 -11.31 -1.68 -14.48
C ALA A 195 -9.89 -1.13 -14.79
N GLN A 196 -9.38 -0.13 -14.07
CA GLN A 196 -8.03 0.43 -14.25
C GLN A 196 -7.09 -0.03 -13.13
N VAL A 197 -7.62 -0.09 -11.91
CA VAL A 197 -7.10 -0.80 -10.74
C VAL A 197 -6.87 -2.30 -11.02
N LYS A 198 -7.59 -2.87 -12.01
CA LYS A 198 -7.39 -4.24 -12.51
C LYS A 198 -5.92 -4.59 -12.78
N LYS A 199 -5.13 -3.72 -13.44
CA LYS A 199 -3.77 -4.07 -13.85
C LYS A 199 -2.78 -4.09 -12.69
N GLN A 200 -2.80 -3.05 -11.86
CA GLN A 200 -1.98 -2.99 -10.64
C GLN A 200 -2.38 -4.08 -9.67
N MET A 201 -3.68 -4.28 -9.43
CA MET A 201 -4.17 -5.37 -8.58
C MET A 201 -3.83 -6.74 -9.15
N GLN A 202 -3.89 -6.94 -10.47
CA GLN A 202 -3.44 -8.19 -11.09
C GLN A 202 -1.96 -8.47 -10.78
N LEU A 203 -1.10 -7.45 -10.89
CA LEU A 203 0.31 -7.60 -10.55
C LEU A 203 0.53 -7.83 -9.04
N LEU A 204 -0.18 -7.11 -8.17
CA LEU A 204 -0.13 -7.33 -6.73
C LEU A 204 -0.59 -8.74 -6.36
N HIS A 205 -1.61 -9.28 -7.03
CA HIS A 205 -2.08 -10.65 -6.80
C HIS A 205 -1.03 -11.71 -7.13
N LEU A 206 -0.12 -11.45 -8.08
CA LEU A 206 0.98 -12.37 -8.40
C LEU A 206 2.07 -12.40 -7.33
N LEU A 207 2.12 -11.40 -6.43
CA LEU A 207 3.02 -11.40 -5.27
C LEU A 207 2.45 -12.17 -4.07
N LEU A 208 1.17 -12.53 -4.11
CA LEU A 208 0.52 -13.26 -3.03
C LEU A 208 0.79 -14.76 -3.20
N PRO A 209 1.03 -15.51 -2.10
CA PRO A 209 1.17 -16.97 -2.17
C PRO A 209 -0.09 -17.63 -2.76
N GLU A 210 0.09 -18.64 -3.62
CA GLU A 210 -1.04 -19.37 -4.25
C GLU A 210 -1.86 -20.20 -3.25
N ASP A 211 -1.22 -20.73 -2.18
CA ASP A 211 -1.81 -21.72 -1.26
C ASP A 211 -1.87 -21.28 0.22
N GLY A 212 -1.52 -20.03 0.54
CA GLY A 212 -1.60 -19.54 1.90
C GLY A 212 -3.06 -19.26 2.27
N GLU A 213 -3.55 -19.76 3.40
CA GLU A 213 -4.72 -19.16 4.08
C GLU A 213 -4.39 -17.67 4.28
N MET A 214 -4.86 -16.85 3.35
CA MET A 214 -4.57 -15.43 3.36
C MET A 214 -5.44 -14.79 4.44
N ASP A 215 -4.78 -14.38 5.53
CA ASP A 215 -5.38 -13.61 6.61
C ASP A 215 -6.22 -12.46 6.02
N LEU A 216 -7.54 -12.54 6.23
CA LEU A 216 -8.52 -11.55 5.77
C LEU A 216 -8.32 -10.18 6.46
N GLY A 217 -7.36 -10.08 7.37
CA GLY A 217 -7.18 -8.97 8.28
C GLY A 217 -8.15 -9.04 9.46
N ASP A 218 -8.86 -10.16 9.62
CA ASP A 218 -9.86 -10.32 10.68
C ASP A 218 -9.16 -10.26 12.05
N HIS A 219 -7.97 -10.85 12.18
CA HIS A 219 -7.17 -10.73 13.40
C HIS A 219 -6.61 -9.33 13.60
N LEU A 220 -6.32 -8.59 12.52
CA LEU A 220 -5.80 -7.23 12.60
C LEU A 220 -6.79 -6.27 13.25
N LEU A 221 -8.11 -6.46 13.07
CA LEU A 221 -9.10 -5.61 13.72
C LEU A 221 -8.99 -5.67 15.25
N GLU A 222 -8.86 -6.87 15.81
CA GLU A 222 -8.76 -7.05 17.26
C GLU A 222 -7.45 -6.51 17.82
N LEU A 223 -6.34 -6.70 17.11
CA LEU A 223 -5.06 -6.10 17.50
C LEU A 223 -5.11 -4.57 17.42
N ALA A 224 -5.68 -4.02 16.35
CA ALA A 224 -5.79 -2.59 16.12
C ALA A 224 -6.61 -1.89 17.22
N LYS A 225 -7.71 -2.51 17.67
CA LYS A 225 -8.58 -1.98 18.75
C LYS A 225 -7.87 -1.86 20.09
N LYS A 226 -6.79 -2.62 20.34
CA LYS A 226 -6.02 -2.51 21.59
C LYS A 226 -5.11 -1.30 21.63
N VAL A 227 -4.62 -0.87 20.46
CA VAL A 227 -3.57 0.15 20.36
C VAL A 227 -4.06 1.48 19.79
N ALA A 228 -5.33 1.58 19.39
CA ALA A 228 -5.85 2.77 18.72
C ALA A 228 -7.13 3.31 19.36
N LYS A 229 -7.21 4.64 19.50
CA LYS A 229 -8.46 5.32 19.91
C LYS A 229 -9.59 5.08 18.91
N ARG A 230 -9.25 4.92 17.62
CA ARG A 230 -10.18 4.47 16.59
C ARG A 230 -9.50 3.60 15.55
N VAL A 231 -10.24 2.63 15.04
CA VAL A 231 -9.86 1.82 13.89
C VAL A 231 -10.78 2.17 12.73
N ILE A 232 -10.20 2.49 11.58
CA ILE A 232 -10.90 2.82 10.35
C ILE A 232 -10.63 1.74 9.32
N VAL A 233 -11.68 1.06 8.87
CA VAL A 233 -11.58 -0.02 7.89
C VAL A 233 -12.23 0.38 6.58
N LYS A 234 -11.48 0.44 5.49
CA LYS A 234 -12.01 0.67 4.15
C LYS A 234 -12.59 -0.63 3.59
N ARG A 235 -13.79 -0.53 3.02
CA ARG A 235 -14.52 -1.66 2.41
C ARG A 235 -15.27 -1.20 1.17
N PRO A 236 -15.50 -2.05 0.16
CA PRO A 236 -16.51 -1.79 -0.85
C PRO A 236 -17.87 -1.61 -0.19
N ARG A 237 -18.71 -0.79 -0.82
CA ARG A 237 -20.03 -0.43 -0.29
C ARG A 237 -20.84 -1.64 0.22
N HIS A 238 -20.83 -2.75 -0.51
CA HIS A 238 -21.65 -3.94 -0.23
C HIS A 238 -20.87 -5.14 0.34
N ALA A 239 -19.59 -4.95 0.71
CA ALA A 239 -18.83 -6.03 1.32
C ALA A 239 -19.30 -6.30 2.75
N VAL A 240 -19.19 -7.55 3.23
CA VAL A 240 -19.39 -7.87 4.66
C VAL A 240 -18.45 -7.07 5.56
N PHE A 241 -18.76 -6.94 6.84
CA PHE A 241 -17.87 -6.30 7.81
C PHE A 241 -16.62 -7.14 8.05
N LEU A 242 -15.52 -6.48 8.42
CA LEU A 242 -14.29 -7.16 8.80
C LEU A 242 -14.52 -7.93 10.10
N ALA A 243 -14.03 -9.18 10.18
CA ALA A 243 -14.28 -10.10 11.28
C ALA A 243 -15.77 -10.30 11.66
N ASN A 244 -16.70 -10.01 10.73
CA ASN A 244 -18.15 -9.97 10.99
C ASN A 244 -18.58 -9.08 12.18
N GLN A 245 -17.78 -8.05 12.52
CA GLN A 245 -18.11 -7.12 13.59
C GLN A 245 -18.81 -5.88 13.05
N GLU A 246 -19.93 -5.49 13.66
CA GLU A 246 -20.65 -4.28 13.27
C GLU A 246 -19.87 -3.02 13.70
N PRO A 247 -19.63 -2.05 12.80
CA PRO A 247 -18.95 -0.82 13.16
C PRO A 247 -19.87 0.13 13.94
N ALA A 248 -19.28 0.92 14.84
CA ALA A 248 -19.99 1.95 15.60
C ALA A 248 -20.44 3.13 14.73
N HIS A 249 -19.73 3.39 13.64
CA HIS A 249 -20.09 4.42 12.66
C HIS A 249 -19.62 4.04 11.26
N GLN A 250 -20.28 4.61 10.24
CA GLN A 250 -19.89 4.39 8.84
C GLN A 250 -19.95 5.69 8.04
N TRP A 251 -18.93 5.90 7.21
CA TRP A 251 -18.99 6.88 6.13
C TRP A 251 -19.18 6.14 4.81
N GLN A 252 -20.29 6.39 4.12
CA GLN A 252 -20.65 5.70 2.88
C GLN A 252 -20.45 6.60 1.67
N GLY A 253 -19.81 6.07 0.62
CA GLY A 253 -19.82 6.66 -0.71
C GLY A 253 -20.31 5.67 -1.76
N ASP A 254 -20.14 6.03 -3.03
CA ASP A 254 -20.72 5.27 -4.13
C ASP A 254 -20.04 3.92 -4.35
N ALA A 255 -18.70 3.87 -4.25
CA ALA A 255 -17.90 2.67 -4.49
C ALA A 255 -17.41 1.99 -3.21
N CYS A 256 -17.02 2.78 -2.21
CA CYS A 256 -16.48 2.30 -0.95
C CYS A 256 -17.16 2.98 0.24
N ARG A 257 -16.91 2.42 1.42
CA ARG A 257 -17.27 2.96 2.72
C ARG A 257 -16.09 2.81 3.69
N PHE A 258 -16.15 3.54 4.79
CA PHE A 258 -15.22 3.43 5.91
C PHE A 258 -16.01 3.03 7.16
N ASP A 259 -15.66 1.89 7.74
CA ASP A 259 -16.24 1.32 8.95
C ASP A 259 -15.38 1.77 10.16
N ALA A 260 -16.00 2.35 11.19
CA ALA A 260 -15.31 2.87 12.37
C ALA A 260 -15.56 2.00 13.61
N TYR A 261 -14.50 1.70 14.33
CA TYR A 261 -14.53 1.03 15.62
C TYR A 261 -13.80 1.91 16.63
N PHE A 262 -14.34 2.04 17.83
CA PHE A 262 -13.79 2.88 18.89
C PHE A 262 -13.45 1.98 20.09
N GLN A 263 -12.43 2.39 20.85
CA GLN A 263 -12.12 1.80 22.15
C GLN A 263 -13.04 2.37 23.24
#